data_AF-A0AB38U7W8-F1
#
_entry.id   AF-A0AB38U7W8-F1
#
_cell.length_a   1.000
_cell.length_b   1.000
_cell.length_c   1.000
_cell.angle_alpha   90.00
_cell.angle_beta   90.00
_cell.angle_gamma   90.00
#
_symmetry.space_group_name_H-M   'P 1'
#
loop_
_entity.id
_entity.type
_entity.pdbx_description
1 polymer ?
#
loop_
_entity_poly.entity_id
_entity_poly.type
_entity_poly.pdbx_seq_one_letter_code
_entity_poly.pdbx_strand_id
1 'polypeptide(L)' 'MSYDQIIDEILSYAKMQQQKDVNGEYKININSLLKHFEKKFPELDSRPIYDMIDEIDARGWLLKRDSAILVFDPASF' A
#
# COMPACT_ATOMS: atom_id res chain seq x y z
N MET A 1 -4.43 0.01 -16.06
CA MET A 1 -3.24 -0.04 -15.17
C MET A 1 -2.82 -1.49 -15.04
N SER A 2 -1.53 -1.81 -15.14
CA SER A 2 -1.03 -3.17 -14.89
C SER A 2 -0.90 -3.45 -13.39
N TYR A 3 -0.76 -4.72 -13.02
CA TYR A 3 -0.52 -5.12 -11.63
C TYR A 3 0.75 -4.49 -11.04
N ASP A 4 1.85 -4.48 -11.79
CA ASP A 4 3.10 -3.84 -11.36
C ASP A 4 2.92 -2.34 -11.11
N GLN A 5 2.13 -1.65 -11.95
CA GLN A 5 1.84 -0.22 -11.74
C GLN A 5 1.01 0.05 -10.48
N ILE A 6 0.12 -0.88 -10.10
CA ILE A 6 -0.65 -0.78 -8.85
C ILE A 6 0.28 -0.96 -7.66
N ILE A 7 1.17 -1.97 -7.70
CA ILE A 7 2.16 -2.18 -6.64
C ILE A 7 3.06 -0.95 -6.50
N ASP A 8 3.64 -0.45 -7.59
CA ASP A 8 4.51 0.74 -7.57
C ASP A 8 3.81 1.96 -6.97
N GLU A 9 2.52 2.15 -7.27
CA GLU A 9 1.74 3.24 -6.71
C GLU A 9 1.44 3.03 -5.21
N ILE A 10 1.14 1.81 -4.76
CA ILE A 10 0.96 1.49 -3.34
C ILE A 10 2.26 1.81 -2.56
N LEU A 11 3.40 1.37 -3.07
CA LEU A 11 4.71 1.61 -2.45
C LEU A 11 5.07 3.10 -2.47
N SER A 12 4.77 3.80 -3.57
CA SER A 12 4.96 5.24 -3.68
C SER A 12 4.12 6.00 -2.65
N TYR A 13 2.85 5.60 -2.50
CA TYR A 13 1.94 6.17 -1.51
C TYR A 13 2.46 5.94 -0.09
N ALA A 14 2.95 4.73 0.23
CA ALA A 14 3.56 4.43 1.52
C ALA A 14 4.74 5.34 1.84
N LYS A 15 5.64 5.57 0.87
CA LYS A 15 6.78 6.50 1.01
C LYS A 15 6.32 7.96 1.20
N MET A 16 5.23 8.37 0.53
CA MET A 16 4.67 9.72 0.64
C MET A 16 4.02 10.03 2.00
N GLN A 17 3.48 9.02 2.69
CA GLN A 17 2.77 9.25 3.95
C GLN A 17 3.68 9.78 5.07
N GLN A 18 5.02 9.73 4.93
CA GLN A 18 6.07 10.29 5.82
C GLN A 18 5.95 9.99 7.32
N GLN A 19 4.89 9.31 7.77
CA GLN A 19 4.73 8.77 9.11
C GLN A 19 5.58 7.52 9.22
N LYS A 20 6.89 7.75 9.33
CA LYS A 20 7.80 6.82 9.97
C LYS A 20 7.45 6.81 11.45
N ASP A 21 7.08 5.67 11.98
CA ASP A 21 6.98 5.54 13.43
C ASP A 21 8.38 5.58 14.07
N VAL A 22 8.47 5.40 15.39
CA VAL A 22 9.75 5.39 16.12
C VAL A 22 10.75 4.35 15.61
N ASN A 23 10.29 3.33 14.86
CA ASN A 23 11.09 2.27 14.27
C ASN A 23 11.43 2.52 12.78
N GLY A 24 10.91 3.60 12.18
CA GLY A 24 11.12 3.89 10.76
C GLY A 24 10.11 3.21 9.82
N GLU A 25 9.07 2.57 10.36
CA GLU A 25 8.09 1.77 9.62
C GLU A 25 7.12 2.64 8.83
N TYR A 26 6.78 2.24 7.61
CA TYR A 26 5.79 2.94 6.80
C TYR A 26 4.40 2.40 7.11
N LYS A 27 3.58 3.24 7.76
CA LYS A 27 2.21 2.90 8.10
C LYS A 27 1.22 3.60 7.17
N ILE A 28 0.36 2.84 6.51
CA ILE A 28 -0.73 3.40 5.69
C ILE A 28 -2.09 2.87 6.11
N ASN A 29 -3.09 3.74 6.00
CA ASN A 29 -4.49 3.35 6.15
C ASN A 29 -5.06 2.91 4.80
N ILE A 30 -5.70 1.74 4.76
CA ILE A 30 -6.25 1.15 3.54
C ILE A 30 -7.34 2.05 2.93
N ASN A 31 -8.23 2.65 3.72
CA ASN A 31 -9.25 3.56 3.19
C ASN A 31 -8.63 4.82 2.58
N SER A 32 -7.55 5.33 3.18
CA SER A 32 -6.82 6.48 2.62
C SER A 32 -6.10 6.12 1.31
N LEU A 33 -5.52 4.92 1.24
CA LEU A 33 -4.94 4.36 0.02
C LEU A 33 -5.99 4.24 -1.09
N LEU A 34 -7.15 3.64 -0.79
CA LEU A 34 -8.23 3.51 -1.76
C LEU A 34 -8.72 4.86 -2.28
N LYS A 35 -8.90 5.85 -1.39
CA LYS A 35 -9.26 7.22 -1.78
C LYS A 35 -8.20 7.89 -2.65
N HIS A 36 -6.92 7.59 -2.42
CA HIS A 36 -5.83 8.08 -3.27
C HIS A 36 -5.94 7.50 -4.68
N PHE A 37 -6.15 6.18 -4.79
CA PHE A 37 -6.37 5.52 -6.07
C PHE A 37 -7.63 6.01 -6.78
N GLU A 38 -8.76 6.13 -6.08
CA GLU A 38 -10.01 6.64 -6.65
C GLU A 38 -9.84 8.05 -7.25
N LYS A 39 -9.07 8.92 -6.58
CA LYS A 39 -8.78 10.26 -7.09
C LYS A 39 -7.85 10.27 -8.30
N LYS A 40 -6.82 9.43 -8.29
CA LYS A 40 -5.78 9.42 -9.33
C LYS A 40 -6.17 8.59 -10.54
N PHE A 41 -6.96 7.54 -10.33
CA PHE A 41 -7.40 6.53 -11.29
C PHE A 41 -8.88 6.19 -11.06
N PRO A 42 -9.81 7.11 -11.37
CA PRO A 42 -11.24 6.93 -11.07
C PRO A 42 -11.90 5.75 -11.80
N GLU A 43 -11.29 5.28 -12.88
CA GLU A 43 -11.73 4.10 -13.66
C GLU A 43 -11.28 2.77 -13.03
N LEU A 44 -10.40 2.80 -12.02
CA LEU A 44 -9.84 1.60 -11.40
C LEU A 44 -10.73 1.12 -10.25
N ASP A 45 -11.22 -0.11 -10.35
CA ASP A 45 -11.90 -0.80 -9.25
C ASP A 45 -10.93 -1.04 -8.08
N SER A 46 -11.47 -0.99 -6.86
CA SER A 46 -10.77 -1.34 -5.62
C SER A 46 -10.28 -2.78 -5.56
N ARG A 47 -10.95 -3.74 -6.23
CA ARG A 47 -10.59 -5.18 -6.18
C ARG A 47 -9.12 -5.45 -6.58
N PRO A 48 -8.64 -4.98 -7.75
CA PRO A 48 -7.22 -5.06 -8.10
C PRO A 48 -6.25 -4.50 -7.03
N ILE A 49 -6.66 -3.50 -6.26
CA ILE A 49 -5.81 -2.92 -5.21
C ILE A 49 -5.67 -3.91 -4.05
N TYR A 50 -6.77 -4.56 -3.64
CA TYR A 50 -6.73 -5.60 -2.62
C TYR A 50 -5.92 -6.82 -3.07
N ASP A 51 -6.08 -7.25 -4.31
CA ASP A 51 -5.29 -8.36 -4.87
C ASP A 51 -3.77 -8.04 -4.81
N MET A 52 -3.40 -6.78 -5.05
CA MET A 52 -2.00 -6.36 -4.98
C MET A 52 -1.50 -6.17 -3.54
N ILE A 53 -2.38 -5.84 -2.59
CA ILE A 53 -2.02 -5.90 -1.16
C ILE A 53 -1.73 -7.34 -0.74
N ASP A 54 -2.52 -8.32 -1.22
CA ASP A 54 -2.27 -9.75 -0.98
C ASP A 54 -0.91 -10.19 -1.53
N GLU A 55 -0.57 -9.75 -2.74
CA GLU A 55 0.72 -10.04 -3.36
C GLU A 55 1.89 -9.42 -2.58
N ILE A 56 1.77 -8.17 -2.13
CA ILE A 56 2.78 -7.50 -1.30
C ILE A 56 2.99 -8.24 0.03
N ASP A 57 1.89 -8.70 0.65
CA ASP A 57 1.92 -9.51 1.87
C ASP A 57 2.62 -10.86 1.64
N ALA A 58 2.28 -11.54 0.54
CA ALA A 58 2.89 -12.81 0.14
C ALA A 58 4.39 -12.69 -0.16
N ARG A 59 4.85 -11.52 -0.61
CA ARG A 59 6.29 -11.19 -0.80
C ARG A 59 7.03 -10.93 0.52
N GLY A 60 6.32 -10.85 1.64
CA GLY A 60 6.90 -10.56 2.95
C GLY A 60 7.25 -9.09 3.17
N TRP A 61 6.69 -8.18 2.37
CA TRP A 61 7.00 -6.74 2.47
C TRP A 61 6.20 -6.02 3.56
N LEU A 62 5.23 -6.71 4.17
CA LEU A 62 4.45 -6.19 5.29
C LEU A 62 4.96 -6.79 6.60
N LEU A 63 5.29 -5.94 7.57
CA LEU A 63 5.49 -6.33 8.97
C LEU A 63 4.16 -6.65 9.64
N LYS A 64 3.10 -5.93 9.25
CA LYS A 64 1.76 -6.13 9.78
C LYS A 64 0.72 -5.80 8.72
N ARG A 65 -0.29 -6.67 8.64
CA ARG A 65 -1.53 -6.45 7.92
C ARG A 65 -2.70 -6.61 8.88
N ASP A 66 -3.51 -5.56 9.00
CA ASP A 66 -4.84 -5.65 9.63
C ASP A 66 -5.91 -5.08 8.68
N SER A 67 -7.17 -5.14 9.10
CA SER A 67 -8.30 -4.75 8.25
C SER A 67 -8.31 -3.28 7.83
N ALA A 68 -7.54 -2.40 8.50
CA ALA A 68 -7.52 -0.97 8.25
C ALA A 68 -6.13 -0.41 7.96
N ILE A 69 -5.07 -1.08 8.40
CA ILE A 69 -3.69 -0.62 8.40
C ILE A 69 -2.78 -1.65 7.75
N LEU A 70 -1.88 -1.14 6.91
CA LEU A 70 -0.71 -1.85 6.41
C LEU A 70 0.53 -1.21 7.03
N VAL A 71 1.42 -2.04 7.55
CA VAL A 71 2.74 -1.62 8.05
C VAL A 71 3.78 -2.33 7.21
N PHE A 72 4.56 -1.55 6.47
CA PHE A 72 5.59 -2.09 5.61
C PHE A 72 6.93 -2.21 6.32
N ASP A 73 7.68 -3.25 5.96
CA ASP A 73 9.06 -3.41 6.34
C ASP A 73 9.94 -2.38 5.60
N PRO A 74 10.66 -1.49 6.31
CA PRO A 74 11.56 -0.51 5.71
C PRO A 74 12.67 -1.11 4.84
N ALA A 75 13.04 -2.38 5.04
CA ALA A 75 14.10 -3.05 4.29
C ALA A 75 13.60 -3.70 2.97
N SER A 76 12.28 -3.77 2.78
CA SER A 76 11.67 -4.60 1.75
C SER A 76 11.52 -3.93 0.37
N PHE A 77 11.62 -2.60 0.23
CA PHE A 77 11.35 -1.88 -1.03
C PHE A 77 11.82 -0.41 -1.10
#